data_AF-A0A930YFC4-F1
#
_entry.id   AF-A0A930YFC4-F1
#
_cell.length_a   1.000
_cell.length_b   1.000
_cell.length_c   1.000
_cell.angle_alpha   90.00
_cell.angle_beta   90.00
_cell.angle_gamma   90.00
#
_symmetry.space_group_name_H-M   'P 1'
#
loop_
_entity.id
_entity.type
_entity.pdbx_description
1 polymer ?
#
loop_
_entity_poly.entity_id
_entity_poly.type
_entity_poly.pdbx_seq_one_letter_code
_entity_poly.pdbx_strand_id
1 'polypeptide(L)'
;MGNLSDELVQRLRARALDPAGRSGDAALAAQSISVGDALAAQRAELAGQPAGIQEGVNEYLQGMSSPFAGMIHNALTGDGRQAGGLLGALSRLTGGKQLYAMTGSGPVSFGSSADPTPAPPPATETAVADAEHRLGFALPGELRRFYLEVADGGVGPGAGVYSLDELLDKHREVTSEPVGPQGQDWPSTLLPISGEDWDLVSLDRTTGRLVYWDLEELDDDDELPPGQPTWAASFVPEADSLQAWLSSWLDD
;
A
#
# COMPACT_ATOMS: atom_id res chain seq x y z
N MET A 1 18.50 22.27 0.99
CA MET A 1 17.66 21.17 0.47
C MET A 1 17.42 21.45 -1.01
N GLY A 2 17.46 20.42 -1.85
CA GLY A 2 17.18 20.55 -3.28
C GLY A 2 15.72 20.92 -3.52
N ASN A 3 15.37 21.07 -4.79
CA ASN A 3 13.99 21.11 -5.24
C ASN A 3 13.85 20.01 -6.30
N LEU A 4 12.66 19.40 -6.43
CA LEU A 4 12.43 18.43 -7.50
C LEU A 4 12.73 19.10 -8.84
N SER A 5 13.40 18.42 -9.78
CA SER A 5 13.63 18.98 -11.11
C SER A 5 12.31 19.14 -11.88
N ASP A 6 12.23 20.13 -12.76
CA ASP A 6 11.04 20.35 -13.61
C ASP A 6 10.73 19.13 -14.49
N GLU A 7 11.78 18.47 -14.97
CA GLU A 7 11.66 17.23 -15.75
C GLU A 7 11.02 16.11 -14.93
N LEU A 8 11.47 15.90 -13.70
CA LEU A 8 10.89 14.91 -12.81
C LEU A 8 9.42 15.23 -12.50
N VAL A 9 9.10 16.49 -12.19
CA VAL A 9 7.71 16.92 -11.94
C VAL A 9 6.83 16.64 -13.15
N GLN A 10 7.30 16.90 -14.37
CA GLN A 10 6.55 16.58 -15.59
C GLN A 10 6.29 15.07 -15.74
N ARG A 11 7.31 14.23 -15.49
CA ARG A 11 7.16 12.76 -15.53
C ARG A 11 6.17 12.27 -14.48
N LEU A 12 6.26 12.79 -13.26
CA LEU A 12 5.35 12.44 -12.16
C LEU A 12 3.90 12.86 -12.46
N ARG A 13 3.69 14.05 -13.03
CA ARG A 13 2.35 14.49 -13.47
C ARG A 13 1.78 13.59 -14.56
N ALA A 14 2.62 13.13 -15.48
CA ALA A 14 2.18 12.18 -16.50
C ALA A 14 1.76 10.85 -15.87
N ARG A 15 2.51 10.34 -14.88
CA ARG A 15 2.11 9.15 -14.11
C ARG A 15 0.86 9.35 -13.27
N ALA A 16 0.67 10.51 -12.64
CA ALA A 16 -0.52 10.82 -11.86
C ALA A 16 -1.83 10.72 -12.68
N LEU A 17 -1.73 10.99 -13.98
CA LEU A 17 -2.84 10.89 -14.94
C LEU A 17 -3.02 9.49 -15.53
N ASP A 18 -2.09 8.57 -15.31
CA ASP A 18 -2.17 7.17 -15.69
C ASP A 18 -2.58 6.34 -14.46
N PRO A 19 -3.88 5.99 -14.32
CA PRO A 19 -4.33 5.32 -13.12
C PRO A 19 -3.59 4.01 -12.85
N ALA A 20 -3.27 3.24 -13.88
CA ALA A 20 -2.57 1.96 -13.73
C ALA A 20 -1.09 2.13 -13.41
N GLY A 21 -0.48 3.24 -13.84
CA GLY A 21 0.94 3.50 -13.67
C GLY A 21 1.30 4.46 -12.53
N ARG A 22 0.33 5.02 -11.81
CA ARG A 22 0.58 6.07 -10.82
C ARG A 22 1.36 5.59 -9.59
N SER A 23 1.24 4.32 -9.23
CA SER A 23 1.95 3.73 -8.10
C SER A 23 2.25 2.25 -8.34
N GLY A 24 3.12 1.67 -7.50
CA GLY A 24 3.41 0.23 -7.55
C GLY A 24 2.15 -0.61 -7.32
N ASP A 25 1.33 -0.23 -6.34
CA ASP A 25 0.09 -0.93 -6.01
C ASP A 25 -0.96 -0.77 -7.09
N ALA A 26 -1.03 0.39 -7.74
CA ALA A 26 -1.95 0.58 -8.85
C ALA A 26 -1.55 -0.27 -10.07
N ALA A 27 -0.25 -0.46 -10.30
CA ALA A 27 0.26 -1.34 -11.34
C ALA A 27 -0.04 -2.81 -11.04
N LEU A 28 0.07 -3.22 -9.77
CA LEU A 28 -0.35 -4.55 -9.31
C LEU A 28 -1.86 -4.74 -9.43
N ALA A 29 -2.66 -3.75 -9.05
CA ALA A 29 -4.11 -3.75 -9.18
C ALA A 29 -4.54 -3.94 -10.63
N ALA A 30 -3.94 -3.19 -11.56
CA ALA A 30 -4.24 -3.25 -12.99
C ALA A 30 -3.90 -4.60 -13.64
N GLN A 31 -2.97 -5.35 -13.05
CA GLN A 31 -2.59 -6.71 -13.48
C GLN A 31 -3.38 -7.80 -12.76
N SER A 32 -4.11 -7.44 -11.70
CA SER A 32 -4.89 -8.40 -10.91
C SER A 32 -6.23 -8.70 -11.55
N ILE A 33 -6.68 -9.94 -11.39
CA ILE A 33 -8.06 -10.31 -11.71
C ILE A 33 -8.92 -10.18 -10.45
N SER A 34 -10.16 -9.75 -10.61
CA SER A 34 -11.10 -9.74 -9.49
C SER A 34 -11.39 -11.18 -9.04
N VAL A 35 -11.70 -11.38 -7.76
CA VAL A 35 -12.16 -12.70 -7.27
C VAL A 35 -13.36 -13.21 -8.06
N GLY A 36 -14.25 -12.31 -8.50
CA GLY A 36 -15.40 -12.67 -9.34
C GLY A 36 -14.98 -13.29 -10.66
N ASP A 37 -14.01 -12.66 -11.35
CA ASP A 37 -13.50 -13.15 -12.63
C ASP A 37 -12.67 -14.43 -12.45
N ALA A 38 -11.88 -14.52 -11.39
CA ALA A 38 -11.13 -15.74 -11.04
C ALA A 38 -12.09 -16.93 -10.81
N LEU A 39 -13.17 -16.71 -10.05
CA LEU A 39 -14.20 -17.73 -9.82
C LEU A 39 -14.95 -18.08 -11.11
N ALA A 40 -15.27 -17.09 -11.95
CA ALA A 40 -15.91 -17.33 -13.24
C ALA A 40 -15.02 -18.16 -14.19
N ALA A 41 -13.71 -17.90 -14.22
CA ALA A 41 -12.75 -18.67 -14.98
C ALA A 41 -12.65 -20.12 -14.49
N GLN A 42 -12.56 -20.34 -13.17
CA GLN A 42 -12.54 -21.68 -12.57
C GLN A 42 -13.83 -22.46 -12.84
N ARG A 43 -15.00 -21.80 -12.84
CA ARG A 43 -16.26 -22.42 -13.25
C ARG A 43 -16.25 -22.87 -14.70
N ALA A 44 -15.78 -22.00 -15.60
CA ALA A 44 -15.70 -22.30 -17.02
C ALA A 44 -14.75 -23.48 -17.28
N GLU A 45 -13.64 -23.55 -16.56
CA GLU A 45 -12.69 -24.68 -16.61
C GLU A 45 -13.34 -25.98 -16.13
N LEU A 46 -14.01 -25.96 -14.96
CA LEU A 46 -14.69 -27.14 -14.42
C LEU A 46 -15.82 -27.63 -15.33
N ALA A 47 -16.59 -26.71 -15.93
CA ALA A 47 -17.64 -27.04 -16.89
C ALA A 47 -17.10 -27.70 -18.18
N GLY A 48 -15.83 -27.44 -18.53
CA GLY A 48 -15.13 -28.07 -19.65
C GLY A 48 -14.55 -29.46 -19.34
N GLN A 49 -14.53 -29.89 -18.08
CA GLN A 49 -13.99 -31.19 -17.67
C GLN A 49 -14.98 -32.34 -17.93
N PRO A 50 -14.50 -33.59 -18.10
CA PRO A 50 -15.35 -34.78 -18.17
C PRO A 50 -16.28 -34.93 -16.95
N ALA A 51 -17.48 -35.46 -17.16
CA ALA A 51 -18.52 -35.58 -16.13
C ALA A 51 -18.04 -36.26 -14.83
N GLY A 52 -17.20 -37.30 -14.93
CA GLY A 52 -16.66 -38.00 -13.75
C GLY A 52 -15.74 -37.14 -12.88
N ILE A 53 -15.06 -36.15 -13.45
CA ILE A 53 -14.23 -35.19 -12.69
C ILE A 53 -15.13 -34.17 -11.99
N GLN A 54 -16.19 -33.70 -12.67
CA GLN A 54 -17.17 -32.79 -12.08
C GLN A 54 -17.91 -33.44 -10.89
N GLU A 55 -18.32 -34.70 -11.05
CA GLU A 55 -18.96 -35.49 -10.00
C GLU A 55 -18.01 -35.72 -8.81
N GLY A 56 -16.74 -36.07 -9.07
CA GLY A 56 -15.74 -36.26 -8.01
C GLY A 56 -15.45 -34.99 -7.21
N VAL A 57 -15.39 -33.82 -7.86
CA VAL A 57 -15.25 -32.52 -7.18
C VAL A 57 -16.49 -32.22 -6.33
N ASN A 58 -17.68 -32.50 -6.85
CA ASN A 58 -18.93 -32.28 -6.12
C ASN A 58 -19.03 -33.18 -4.88
N GLU A 59 -18.70 -34.46 -5.01
CA GLU A 59 -18.72 -35.44 -3.92
C GLU A 59 -17.68 -35.09 -2.84
N TYR A 60 -16.48 -34.67 -3.25
CA TYR A 60 -15.43 -34.20 -2.35
C TYR A 60 -15.86 -32.97 -1.53
N LEU A 61 -16.46 -31.98 -2.17
CA LEU A 61 -16.93 -30.76 -1.50
C LEU A 61 -18.13 -31.04 -0.57
N GLN A 62 -19.05 -31.94 -0.96
CA GLN A 62 -20.16 -32.35 -0.11
C GLN A 62 -19.72 -33.19 1.10
N GLY A 63 -18.61 -33.93 0.98
CA GLY A 63 -18.01 -34.72 2.05
C GLY A 63 -17.29 -33.90 3.14
N MET A 64 -17.00 -32.62 2.87
CA MET A 64 -16.41 -31.74 3.88
C MET A 64 -17.49 -31.22 4.84
N SER A 65 -17.44 -31.65 6.10
CA SER A 65 -18.27 -31.10 7.18
C SER A 65 -17.69 -29.77 7.70
N SER A 66 -17.54 -28.79 6.81
CA SER A 66 -17.04 -27.45 7.13
C SER A 66 -18.04 -26.39 6.66
N PRO A 67 -18.32 -25.34 7.45
CA PRO A 67 -19.11 -24.20 6.99
C PRO A 67 -18.51 -23.53 5.74
N PHE A 68 -17.21 -23.70 5.48
CA PHE A 68 -16.55 -23.21 4.27
C PHE A 68 -16.81 -24.09 3.03
N ALA A 69 -17.13 -25.37 3.19
CA ALA A 69 -17.35 -26.28 2.07
C ALA A 69 -18.61 -25.93 1.28
N GLY A 70 -19.70 -25.57 1.97
CA GLY A 70 -20.90 -25.05 1.32
C GLY A 70 -20.67 -23.71 0.60
N MET A 71 -19.74 -22.89 1.10
CA MET A 71 -19.36 -21.63 0.47
C MET A 71 -18.54 -21.86 -0.80
N ILE A 72 -17.53 -22.73 -0.75
CA ILE A 72 -16.71 -23.13 -1.90
C ILE A 72 -17.58 -23.83 -2.95
N HIS A 73 -18.50 -24.69 -2.53
CA HIS A 73 -19.48 -25.31 -3.41
C HIS A 73 -20.34 -24.25 -4.11
N ASN A 74 -20.99 -23.33 -3.39
CA ASN A 74 -21.76 -22.24 -4.01
C ASN A 74 -20.89 -21.32 -4.90
N ALA A 75 -19.61 -21.15 -4.58
CA ALA A 75 -18.67 -20.38 -5.38
C ALA A 75 -18.25 -21.12 -6.67
N LEU A 76 -18.26 -22.44 -6.72
CA LEU A 76 -17.86 -23.24 -7.89
C LEU A 76 -19.04 -23.80 -8.70
N THR A 77 -20.19 -24.03 -8.10
CA THR A 77 -21.36 -24.68 -8.74
C THR A 77 -22.61 -23.81 -8.73
N GLY A 78 -22.67 -22.77 -7.87
CA GLY A 78 -23.79 -21.83 -7.73
C GLY A 78 -23.63 -20.53 -8.54
N ASP A 79 -24.39 -19.47 -8.20
CA ASP A 79 -24.34 -18.18 -8.92
C ASP A 79 -23.21 -17.24 -8.45
N GLY A 80 -22.54 -17.56 -7.33
CA GLY A 80 -21.34 -16.87 -6.85
C GLY A 80 -21.58 -15.52 -6.17
N ARG A 81 -22.82 -15.03 -6.18
CA ARG A 81 -23.17 -13.71 -5.66
C ARG A 81 -23.06 -13.63 -4.14
N GLN A 82 -23.31 -14.74 -3.44
CA GLN A 82 -23.17 -14.81 -1.98
C GLN A 82 -21.70 -14.73 -1.55
N ALA A 83 -20.78 -15.41 -2.25
CA ALA A 83 -19.35 -15.36 -1.96
C ALA A 83 -18.75 -13.98 -2.30
N GLY A 84 -19.12 -13.41 -3.46
CA GLY A 84 -18.71 -12.04 -3.84
C GLY A 84 -19.25 -10.97 -2.89
N GLY A 85 -20.50 -11.11 -2.41
CA GLY A 85 -21.10 -10.18 -1.45
C GLY A 85 -20.44 -10.20 -0.07
N LEU A 86 -20.01 -11.37 0.40
CA LEU A 86 -19.31 -11.53 1.68
C LEU A 86 -17.88 -10.94 1.61
N LEU A 87 -17.16 -11.20 0.53
CA LEU A 87 -15.82 -10.63 0.31
C LEU A 87 -15.87 -9.11 0.13
N GLY A 88 -16.88 -8.60 -0.58
CA GLY A 88 -17.13 -7.15 -0.66
C GLY A 88 -17.58 -6.52 0.66
N ALA A 89 -18.09 -7.30 1.62
CA ALA A 89 -18.38 -6.85 2.98
C ALA A 89 -17.13 -6.89 3.87
N LEU A 90 -16.29 -7.93 3.73
CA LEU A 90 -14.97 -8.03 4.37
C LEU A 90 -14.05 -6.89 3.96
N SER A 91 -13.98 -6.57 2.66
CA SER A 91 -13.22 -5.43 2.15
C SER A 91 -13.72 -4.10 2.72
N ARG A 92 -15.03 -3.93 2.91
CA ARG A 92 -15.58 -2.74 3.58
C ARG A 92 -15.23 -2.67 5.07
N LEU A 93 -15.08 -3.81 5.74
CA LEU A 93 -14.65 -3.89 7.14
C LEU A 93 -13.15 -3.64 7.32
N THR A 94 -12.33 -3.93 6.31
CA THR A 94 -10.88 -3.61 6.30
C THR A 94 -10.59 -2.20 5.76
N GLY A 95 -11.58 -1.31 5.74
CA GLY A 95 -11.40 0.09 5.30
C GLY A 95 -11.30 0.28 3.79
N GLY A 96 -11.70 -0.70 2.98
CA GLY A 96 -11.59 -0.63 1.52
C GLY A 96 -10.19 -0.95 0.99
N LYS A 97 -9.24 -1.34 1.86
CA LYS A 97 -7.90 -1.76 1.44
C LYS A 97 -7.98 -3.00 0.54
N GLN A 98 -7.27 -2.96 -0.59
CA GLN A 98 -7.15 -4.09 -1.50
C GLN A 98 -6.21 -5.13 -0.89
N LEU A 99 -6.69 -6.35 -0.72
CA LEU A 99 -5.85 -7.48 -0.32
C LEU A 99 -5.47 -8.28 -1.55
N TYR A 100 -4.20 -8.65 -1.67
CA TYR A 100 -3.70 -9.46 -2.77
C TYR A 100 -3.36 -10.87 -2.29
N ALA A 101 -3.75 -11.88 -3.06
CA ALA A 101 -3.18 -13.22 -2.92
C ALA A 101 -2.60 -13.70 -4.24
N MET A 102 -1.45 -14.34 -4.16
CA MET A 102 -0.84 -15.01 -5.30
C MET A 102 -1.51 -16.36 -5.54
N THR A 103 -2.02 -16.56 -6.74
CA THR A 103 -2.49 -17.88 -7.21
C THR A 103 -1.60 -18.37 -8.34
N GLY A 104 -1.69 -19.65 -8.71
CA GLY A 104 -0.93 -20.20 -9.85
C GLY A 104 -1.22 -19.51 -11.19
N SER A 105 -2.28 -18.71 -11.26
CA SER A 105 -2.72 -17.96 -12.44
C SER A 105 -2.34 -16.47 -12.39
N GLY A 106 -1.71 -16.00 -11.32
CA GLY A 106 -1.37 -14.59 -11.09
C GLY A 106 -1.97 -14.00 -9.79
N PRO A 107 -1.76 -12.69 -9.55
CA PRO A 107 -2.32 -12.00 -8.39
C PRO A 107 -3.84 -11.86 -8.50
N VAL A 108 -4.54 -12.22 -7.43
CA VAL A 108 -5.99 -12.03 -7.29
C VAL A 108 -6.24 -10.96 -6.21
N SER A 109 -7.02 -9.94 -6.56
CA SER A 109 -7.39 -8.85 -5.64
C SER A 109 -8.73 -9.13 -4.96
N PHE A 110 -8.76 -9.06 -3.64
CA PHE A 110 -9.95 -9.16 -2.79
C PHE A 110 -10.38 -7.73 -2.41
N GLY A 111 -11.43 -7.21 -3.05
CA GLY A 111 -11.94 -5.86 -2.77
C GLY A 111 -12.88 -5.30 -3.84
N SER A 112 -13.33 -4.06 -3.67
CA SER A 112 -14.09 -3.34 -4.72
C SER A 112 -13.22 -3.10 -5.95
N SER A 113 -13.85 -3.11 -7.14
CA SER A 113 -13.29 -3.02 -8.51
C SER A 113 -11.81 -2.66 -8.64
N ALA A 114 -11.06 -3.50 -9.36
CA ALA A 114 -9.67 -3.33 -9.77
C ALA A 114 -9.45 -2.19 -10.79
N ASP A 115 -10.34 -1.21 -10.86
CA ASP A 115 -10.19 -0.08 -11.79
C ASP A 115 -9.39 1.00 -11.07
N PRO A 116 -8.10 1.15 -11.39
CA PRO A 116 -7.35 2.23 -10.81
C PRO A 116 -8.00 3.57 -11.19
N THR A 117 -8.23 4.41 -10.19
CA THR A 117 -8.68 5.79 -10.38
C THR A 117 -7.48 6.71 -10.54
N PRO A 118 -7.61 7.86 -11.23
CA PRO A 118 -6.56 8.87 -11.27
C PRO A 118 -6.15 9.30 -9.85
N ALA A 119 -4.91 9.76 -9.73
CA ALA A 119 -4.46 10.33 -8.46
C ALA A 119 -5.31 11.54 -8.05
N PRO A 120 -5.43 11.84 -6.74
CA PRO A 120 -5.97 13.11 -6.28
C PRO A 120 -5.29 14.28 -6.98
N PRO A 121 -6.01 15.38 -7.27
CA PRO A 121 -5.41 16.54 -7.88
C PRO A 121 -4.33 17.14 -6.96
N PRO A 122 -3.41 17.96 -7.49
CA PRO A 122 -2.48 18.70 -6.65
C PRO A 122 -3.20 19.51 -5.56
N ALA A 123 -2.57 19.58 -4.39
CA ALA A 123 -3.05 20.34 -3.27
C ALA A 123 -3.03 21.85 -3.56
N THR A 124 -3.86 22.59 -2.85
CA THR A 124 -3.84 24.07 -2.89
C THR A 124 -2.77 24.61 -1.93
N GLU A 125 -2.28 25.83 -2.19
CA GLU A 125 -1.38 26.54 -1.27
C GLU A 125 -1.96 26.65 0.15
N THR A 126 -3.27 26.86 0.26
CA THR A 126 -3.97 26.92 1.56
C THR A 126 -3.95 25.57 2.26
N ALA A 127 -4.23 24.47 1.55
CA ALA A 127 -4.21 23.13 2.14
C ALA A 127 -2.81 22.76 2.64
N VAL A 128 -1.77 23.08 1.86
CA VAL A 128 -0.38 22.88 2.26
C VAL A 128 -0.02 23.74 3.48
N ALA A 129 -0.40 25.02 3.49
CA ALA A 129 -0.14 25.91 4.61
C ALA A 129 -0.86 25.45 5.90
N ASP A 130 -2.09 24.93 5.78
CA ASP A 130 -2.86 24.38 6.89
C ASP A 130 -2.19 23.10 7.43
N ALA A 131 -1.67 22.23 6.55
CA ALA A 131 -0.92 21.05 6.95
C ALA A 131 0.39 21.42 7.68
N GLU A 132 1.16 22.37 7.15
CA GLU A 132 2.38 22.90 7.81
C GLU A 132 2.07 23.49 9.18
N HIS A 133 0.95 24.21 9.31
CA HIS A 133 0.50 24.74 10.59
C HIS A 133 0.18 23.62 11.59
N ARG A 134 -0.50 22.55 11.15
CA ARG A 134 -0.82 21.38 11.98
C ARG A 134 0.42 20.57 12.37
N LEU A 135 1.41 20.47 11.50
CA LEU A 135 2.72 19.84 11.78
C LEU A 135 3.58 20.66 12.74
N GLY A 136 3.37 21.99 12.78
CA GLY A 136 4.21 22.91 13.53
C GLY A 136 5.53 23.25 12.84
N PHE A 137 5.67 22.94 11.55
CA PHE A 137 6.85 23.22 10.73
C PHE A 137 6.52 23.27 9.24
N ALA A 138 7.37 23.94 8.46
CA ALA A 138 7.26 23.96 7.00
C ALA A 138 7.66 22.62 6.39
N LEU A 139 6.95 22.18 5.36
CA LEU A 139 7.32 20.98 4.61
C LEU A 139 8.64 21.23 3.87
N PRO A 140 9.52 20.22 3.77
CA PRO A 140 10.68 20.29 2.89
C PRO A 140 10.30 20.72 1.47
N GLY A 141 11.11 21.56 0.83
CA GLY A 141 10.79 22.17 -0.46
C GLY A 141 10.42 21.16 -1.56
N GLU A 142 11.11 20.02 -1.62
CA GLU A 142 10.83 18.94 -2.58
C GLU A 142 9.43 18.33 -2.35
N LEU A 143 9.07 18.07 -1.09
CA LEU A 143 7.78 17.49 -0.71
C LEU A 143 6.64 18.51 -0.90
N ARG A 144 6.86 19.77 -0.53
CA ARG A 144 5.92 20.86 -0.81
C ARG A 144 5.62 20.97 -2.30
N ARG A 145 6.68 20.93 -3.13
CA ARG A 145 6.57 21.00 -4.58
C ARG A 145 5.79 19.82 -5.15
N PHE A 146 6.03 18.62 -4.63
CA PHE A 146 5.25 17.42 -4.99
C PHE A 146 3.74 17.66 -4.77
N TYR A 147 3.34 18.11 -3.58
CA TYR A 147 1.93 18.34 -3.28
C TYR A 147 1.29 19.41 -4.16
N LEU A 148 2.00 20.52 -4.44
CA LEU A 148 1.46 21.64 -5.21
C LEU A 148 1.40 21.38 -6.73
N GLU A 149 2.30 20.55 -7.26
CA GLU A 149 2.45 20.39 -8.71
C GLU A 149 2.08 18.99 -9.24
N VAL A 150 2.16 17.94 -8.41
CA VAL A 150 1.97 16.54 -8.82
C VAL A 150 0.60 16.02 -8.40
N ALA A 151 0.40 15.80 -7.10
CA ALA A 151 -0.81 15.20 -6.54
C ALA A 151 -0.86 15.35 -5.02
N ASP A 152 -2.07 15.36 -4.46
CA ASP A 152 -2.29 15.15 -3.02
C ASP A 152 -2.31 13.66 -2.67
N GLY A 153 -1.16 13.02 -2.90
CA GLY A 153 -0.91 11.61 -2.59
C GLY A 153 -1.16 10.62 -3.72
N GLY A 154 -0.91 9.33 -3.44
CA GLY A 154 -1.22 8.21 -4.33
C GLY A 154 -0.37 8.13 -5.60
N VAL A 155 0.79 8.78 -5.63
CA VAL A 155 1.79 8.73 -6.72
C VAL A 155 3.16 8.40 -6.14
N GLY A 156 3.84 7.39 -6.70
CA GLY A 156 5.17 6.96 -6.24
C GLY A 156 5.28 5.45 -5.96
N PRO A 157 6.39 5.00 -5.37
CA PRO A 157 6.61 3.60 -4.96
C PRO A 157 5.50 3.05 -4.05
N GLY A 158 5.23 1.74 -4.14
CA GLY A 158 4.18 1.08 -3.34
C GLY A 158 2.81 1.73 -3.53
N ALA A 159 2.17 2.17 -2.46
CA ALA A 159 0.91 2.92 -2.47
C ALA A 159 1.08 4.38 -2.97
N GLY A 160 2.31 4.86 -3.09
CA GLY A 160 2.67 6.24 -3.40
C GLY A 160 2.97 7.08 -2.16
N VAL A 161 3.30 8.35 -2.39
CA VAL A 161 3.40 9.35 -1.31
C VAL A 161 2.02 9.54 -0.68
N TYR A 162 1.95 9.67 0.63
CA TYR A 162 0.72 9.96 1.38
C TYR A 162 0.07 11.26 0.90
N SER A 163 -1.26 11.32 0.94
CA SER A 163 -1.99 12.60 0.95
C SER A 163 -1.62 13.44 2.18
N LEU A 164 -1.93 14.72 2.16
CA LEU A 164 -1.69 15.61 3.31
C LEU A 164 -2.38 15.11 4.58
N ASP A 165 -3.60 14.57 4.47
CA ASP A 165 -4.33 14.03 5.62
C ASP A 165 -3.68 12.74 6.14
N GLU A 166 -3.30 11.81 5.26
CA GLU A 166 -2.58 10.57 5.65
C GLU A 166 -1.22 10.88 6.28
N LEU A 167 -0.49 11.86 5.75
CA LEU A 167 0.79 12.31 6.30
C LEU A 167 0.61 12.87 7.71
N LEU A 168 -0.44 13.66 7.94
CA LEU A 168 -0.74 14.22 9.26
C LEU A 168 -1.15 13.15 10.26
N ASP A 169 -2.00 12.21 9.83
CA ASP A 169 -2.47 11.10 10.66
C ASP A 169 -1.31 10.17 11.02
N LYS A 170 -0.47 9.78 10.04
CA LYS A 170 0.70 8.93 10.28
C LYS A 170 1.77 9.62 11.12
N HIS A 171 2.05 10.91 10.88
CA HIS A 171 2.97 11.67 11.74
C HIS A 171 2.46 11.71 13.19
N ARG A 172 1.16 11.94 13.39
CA ARG A 172 0.57 11.93 14.73
C ARG A 172 0.65 10.55 15.36
N GLU A 173 0.36 9.49 14.62
CA GLU A 173 0.44 8.10 15.08
C GLU A 173 1.83 7.83 15.68
N VAL A 174 2.91 8.09 14.92
CA VAL A 174 4.27 7.76 15.37
C VAL A 174 4.85 8.74 16.40
N THR A 175 4.27 9.92 16.58
CA THR A 175 4.78 10.94 17.53
C THR A 175 3.91 11.14 18.77
N SER A 176 2.71 10.56 18.82
CA SER A 176 1.78 10.75 19.94
C SER A 176 2.21 9.99 21.20
N GLU A 177 2.83 8.82 21.02
CA GLU A 177 3.41 8.01 22.07
C GLU A 177 4.75 7.43 21.58
N PRO A 178 5.66 7.06 22.50
CA PRO A 178 6.90 6.43 22.11
C PRO A 178 6.66 5.09 21.41
N VAL A 179 7.07 4.98 20.15
CA VAL A 179 6.94 3.76 19.33
C VAL A 179 8.17 2.86 19.40
N GLY A 180 9.31 3.38 19.86
CA GLY A 180 10.55 2.63 19.96
C GLY A 180 10.67 1.80 21.24
N PRO A 181 11.55 0.79 21.25
CA PRO A 181 11.77 -0.08 22.41
C PRO A 181 12.19 0.74 23.63
N GLN A 182 11.76 0.30 24.82
CA GLN A 182 12.02 0.99 26.09
C GLN A 182 11.44 2.42 26.16
N GLY A 183 10.39 2.71 25.39
CA GLY A 183 9.73 4.01 25.39
C GLY A 183 10.52 5.10 24.68
N GLN A 184 11.23 4.74 23.61
CA GLN A 184 12.00 5.70 22.81
C GLN A 184 11.09 6.43 21.82
N ASP A 185 11.24 7.75 21.75
CA ASP A 185 10.45 8.60 20.86
C ASP A 185 10.86 8.40 19.39
N TRP A 186 9.91 8.64 18.48
CA TRP A 186 10.19 8.78 17.07
C TRP A 186 11.17 9.93 16.81
N PRO A 187 12.19 9.74 15.95
CA PRO A 187 13.15 10.79 15.66
C PRO A 187 12.46 12.04 15.14
N SER A 188 12.58 13.15 15.87
CA SER A 188 11.82 14.37 15.57
C SER A 188 12.10 14.94 14.19
N THR A 189 13.24 14.62 13.55
CA THR A 189 13.57 15.09 12.20
C THR A 189 12.92 14.27 11.08
N LEU A 190 12.43 13.06 11.35
CA LEU A 190 11.86 12.16 10.35
C LEU A 190 10.36 12.40 10.19
N LEU A 191 9.95 12.65 8.95
CA LEU A 191 8.56 12.79 8.56
C LEU A 191 8.15 11.57 7.71
N PRO A 192 7.23 10.70 8.18
CA PRO A 192 6.71 9.62 7.35
C PRO A 192 5.99 10.17 6.12
N ILE A 193 6.35 9.67 4.94
CA ILE A 193 5.79 10.14 3.66
C ILE A 193 5.19 9.04 2.79
N SER A 194 5.49 7.78 3.08
CA SER A 194 4.95 6.61 2.37
C SER A 194 5.15 5.36 3.23
N GLY A 195 4.41 4.30 2.93
CA GLY A 195 4.48 3.04 3.66
C GLY A 195 3.12 2.47 4.07
N GLU A 196 3.11 1.24 4.55
CA GLU A 196 1.93 0.58 5.11
C GLU A 196 2.22 0.11 6.53
N ASP A 197 1.23 0.27 7.42
CA ASP A 197 1.29 -0.12 8.82
C ASP A 197 2.57 0.38 9.52
N TRP A 198 3.62 -0.46 9.60
CA TRP A 198 4.90 -0.17 10.24
C TRP A 198 6.13 -0.17 9.30
N ASP A 199 5.94 -0.40 8.00
CA ASP A 199 6.96 -0.22 6.97
C ASP A 199 6.92 1.20 6.46
N LEU A 200 7.78 2.08 6.99
CA LEU A 200 7.70 3.53 6.75
C LEU A 200 8.92 4.04 6.00
N VAL A 201 8.67 4.70 4.87
CA VAL A 201 9.65 5.58 4.23
C VAL A 201 9.45 7.00 4.76
N SER A 202 10.49 7.53 5.38
CA SER A 202 10.48 8.84 6.03
C SER A 202 11.50 9.80 5.42
N LEU A 203 11.10 11.06 5.27
CA LEU A 203 11.98 12.14 4.85
C LEU A 203 12.63 12.80 6.07
N ASP A 204 13.96 12.79 6.14
CA ASP A 204 14.70 13.58 7.11
C ASP A 204 14.66 15.06 6.70
N ARG A 205 13.94 15.85 7.50
CA ARG A 205 13.71 17.28 7.26
C ARG A 205 15.00 18.12 7.37
N THR A 206 16.06 17.58 7.96
CA THR A 206 17.34 18.28 8.11
C THR A 206 18.27 18.00 6.93
N THR A 207 18.37 16.74 6.52
CA THR A 207 19.32 16.33 5.48
C THR A 207 18.70 16.25 4.08
N GLY A 208 17.38 16.06 4.01
CA GLY A 208 16.64 15.78 2.78
C GLY A 208 16.71 14.32 2.33
N ARG A 209 17.39 13.44 3.09
CA ARG A 209 17.51 12.01 2.78
C ARG A 209 16.27 11.24 3.15
N LEU A 210 16.07 10.10 2.52
CA LEU A 210 15.02 9.16 2.87
C LEU A 210 15.60 8.04 3.72
N VAL A 211 14.82 7.66 4.73
CA VAL A 211 15.13 6.62 5.69
C VAL A 211 13.96 5.65 5.69
N TYR A 212 14.24 4.39 5.45
CA TYR A 212 13.30 3.30 5.65
C TYR A 212 13.37 2.83 7.10
N TRP A 213 12.22 2.53 7.67
CA TRP A 213 12.09 1.94 8.99
C TRP A 213 11.06 0.82 8.92
N ASP A 214 11.43 -0.33 9.46
CA ASP A 214 10.58 -1.52 9.59
C ASP A 214 10.59 -1.96 11.06
N LEU A 215 9.41 -2.26 11.58
CA LEU A 215 9.24 -2.78 12.94
C LEU A 215 9.77 -4.22 13.04
N GLU A 216 9.70 -5.03 11.99
CA GLU A 216 10.19 -6.42 11.98
C GLU A 216 11.72 -6.49 12.12
N GLU A 217 12.44 -5.45 11.69
CA GLU A 217 13.89 -5.28 11.88
C GLU A 217 14.27 -4.87 13.31
N LEU A 218 13.28 -4.60 14.18
CA LEU A 218 13.51 -4.59 15.63
C LEU A 218 13.61 -6.05 16.08
N ASP A 219 14.79 -6.66 15.87
CA ASP A 219 15.09 -8.00 16.37
C ASP A 219 14.64 -8.14 17.85
N ASP A 220 13.61 -8.94 18.07
CA ASP A 220 13.17 -9.48 19.38
C ASP A 220 14.14 -10.60 19.83
N ASP A 221 15.41 -10.55 19.41
CA ASP A 221 16.33 -11.64 19.65
C ASP A 221 16.84 -11.57 21.11
N ASP A 222 16.27 -12.45 21.95
CA ASP A 222 16.70 -12.74 23.33
C ASP A 222 18.22 -13.09 23.42
N GLU A 223 18.88 -13.30 22.27
CA GLU A 223 20.31 -13.55 22.14
C GLU A 223 21.19 -12.29 22.02
N LEU A 224 20.61 -11.10 21.81
CA LEU A 224 21.41 -9.86 21.76
C LEU A 224 21.98 -9.52 23.15
N PRO A 225 23.30 -9.30 23.27
CA PRO A 225 23.91 -8.96 24.55
C PRO A 225 23.26 -7.71 25.16
N PRO A 226 22.98 -7.70 26.48
CA PRO A 226 22.40 -6.53 27.13
C PRO A 226 23.27 -5.28 26.89
N GLY A 227 22.73 -4.32 26.16
CA GLY A 227 23.36 -3.02 25.90
C GLY A 227 23.76 -2.68 24.45
N GLN A 228 23.37 -3.47 23.44
CA GLN A 228 23.60 -3.11 22.02
C GLN A 228 22.36 -3.41 21.12
N PRO A 229 22.05 -2.54 20.13
CA PRO A 229 21.01 -1.55 20.41
C PRO A 229 20.20 -1.16 19.15
N THR A 230 18.94 -1.52 18.94
CA THR A 230 18.50 -1.43 17.54
C THR A 230 17.52 -0.34 17.16
N TRP A 231 16.97 0.48 18.07
CA TRP A 231 16.10 1.59 17.62
C TRP A 231 16.78 2.52 16.62
N ALA A 232 18.04 2.93 16.86
CA ALA A 232 18.76 3.74 15.88
C ALA A 232 19.20 2.94 14.64
N ALA A 233 19.34 1.61 14.77
CA ALA A 233 19.80 0.73 13.70
C ALA A 233 18.67 0.28 12.76
N SER A 234 17.41 0.28 13.23
CA SER A 234 16.21 0.00 12.42
C SER A 234 15.90 1.11 11.40
N PHE A 235 16.62 2.23 11.46
CA PHE A 235 16.53 3.31 10.48
C PHE A 235 17.61 3.13 9.40
N VAL A 236 17.22 2.60 8.26
CA VAL A 236 18.13 2.27 7.15
C VAL A 236 18.06 3.38 6.09
N PRO A 237 19.19 3.86 5.54
CA PRO A 237 19.17 4.79 4.42
C PRO A 237 18.48 4.18 3.19
N GLU A 238 17.47 4.87 2.67
CA GLU A 238 16.69 4.46 1.49
C GLU A 238 17.12 5.21 0.23
N ALA A 239 17.28 6.54 0.32
CA ALA A 239 17.74 7.37 -0.79
C ALA A 239 18.41 8.65 -0.32
N ASP A 240 19.28 9.22 -1.17
CA ASP A 240 19.96 10.49 -0.87
C ASP A 240 19.03 11.72 -0.93
N SER A 241 17.90 11.63 -1.62
CA SER A 241 16.87 12.68 -1.71
C SER A 241 15.53 12.14 -2.19
N LEU A 242 14.46 12.94 -2.03
CA LEU A 242 13.12 12.61 -2.56
C LEU A 242 13.18 12.51 -4.08
N GLN A 243 13.95 13.39 -4.73
CA GLN A 243 14.20 13.30 -6.17
C GLN A 243 14.83 11.95 -6.57
N ALA A 244 15.87 11.48 -5.86
CA ALA A 244 16.56 10.24 -6.21
C ALA A 244 15.62 9.03 -6.10
N TRP A 245 14.83 8.96 -5.03
CA TRP A 245 13.85 7.89 -4.80
C TRP A 245 12.76 7.84 -5.86
N LEU A 246 12.12 9.00 -6.14
CA LEU A 246 11.09 9.08 -7.17
C LEU A 246 11.64 8.84 -8.59
N SER A 247 12.90 9.22 -8.85
CA SER A 247 13.53 8.97 -10.15
C SER A 247 13.81 7.47 -10.35
N SER A 248 14.36 6.80 -9.34
CA SER A 248 14.62 5.36 -9.38
C SER A 248 13.34 4.59 -9.74
N TRP A 249 12.25 4.89 -9.04
CA TRP A 249 10.95 4.25 -9.29
C TRP A 249 10.38 4.50 -10.68
N LEU A 250 10.61 5.67 -11.26
CA LEU A 250 10.15 5.96 -12.62
C LEU A 250 10.99 5.28 -13.70
N ASP A 251 12.19 4.81 -13.35
CA ASP A 251 13.15 4.16 -14.23
C ASP A 251 13.10 2.62 -14.12
N ASP A 252 12.40 2.09 -13.11
CA ASP A 252 12.05 0.66 -12.94
C ASP A 252 10.87 0.24 -13.86
#